data_AF-A0AAV1EX94-F1
#
_entry.id   AF-A0AAV1EX94-F1
#
_cell.length_a   1.000
_cell.length_b   1.000
_cell.length_c   1.000
_cell.angle_alpha   90.00
_cell.angle_beta   90.00
_cell.angle_gamma   90.00
#
_symmetry.space_group_name_H-M   'P 1'
#
loop_
_entity.id
_entity.type
_entity.pdbx_description
1 polymer ?
#
loop_
_entity_poly.entity_id
_entity_poly.type
_entity_poly.pdbx_seq_one_letter_code
_entity_poly.pdbx_strand_id
1 'polypeptide(L)'
;MHLELLRNRGNFSHNVEVLHSGVGNLVPRKQPRQDSSAQDFLHCAYCQGFFARKLLWRHMQICKLRPSVPHKPGKTRVQALCAFTSPPPPGVKQDLWKLLNNMLQDEVFSAVKSDACILEYGDHLYNRLGHDPGKHEYIRQKLRELGRLLLCSRKTTSMKTIRDHIRPSNFMQVIQAVKEVAGFDSATNTYKCPSLALKIGHSLTKVSMLVESRANVQNNYSAAKDARTFRRVYETRWNEMVSAASLRTLQEARWNTPLLLPFTKDVQTLHSYLDEKQQHYSSKLSTETSPQTWSQLTKVTLTQVILFNRRRAGEVSKMPMTAYLSNSTSDPQDDVIDALSPVEKKLCQHFRRIEIRGKRGRKVPVLLTPAMQHALDLLTSKRQECGVPKENRYLFARPSAFTCLRGSDCLRHFAKICGAKSPESLTSTKLRKQTGTLSQVLNLSNTELDQLADFLGHDIRVHRQFYRLPEGTLQLAKISKVLLALEKGRLGEFKGKTLDDINIDPEGTIYLSLLSPFEGNALFVIMFSGNFSPCQKQMILNNTHSPSPLYRECAP
;
A
#
# COMPACT_ATOMS: atom_id res chain seq x y z
N MET A 1 -30.94 0.79 -38.81
CA MET A 1 -30.39 1.01 -37.45
C MET A 1 -31.46 0.82 -36.37
N HIS A 2 -32.64 1.43 -36.53
CA HIS A 2 -33.74 1.37 -35.56
C HIS A 2 -34.27 -0.04 -35.29
N LEU A 3 -34.54 -0.83 -36.35
CA LEU A 3 -35.02 -2.22 -36.23
C LEU A 3 -34.01 -3.14 -35.50
N GLU A 4 -32.72 -2.96 -35.77
CA GLU A 4 -31.68 -3.75 -35.11
C GLU A 4 -31.58 -3.44 -33.61
N LEU A 5 -31.77 -2.18 -33.22
CA LEU A 5 -31.82 -1.78 -31.82
C LEU A 5 -33.06 -2.35 -31.11
N LEU A 6 -34.24 -2.28 -31.74
CA LEU A 6 -35.47 -2.85 -31.20
C LEU A 6 -35.35 -4.37 -31.00
N ARG A 7 -34.80 -5.09 -31.99
CA ARG A 7 -34.52 -6.52 -31.87
C ARG A 7 -33.57 -6.84 -30.73
N ASN A 8 -32.48 -6.08 -30.61
CA ASN A 8 -31.52 -6.29 -29.52
C ASN A 8 -32.15 -6.00 -28.15
N ARG A 9 -33.05 -5.01 -28.04
CA ARG A 9 -33.80 -4.73 -26.82
C ARG A 9 -34.73 -5.87 -26.43
N GLY A 10 -35.52 -6.40 -27.37
CA GLY A 10 -36.37 -7.55 -27.14
C GLY A 10 -35.57 -8.78 -26.69
N ASN A 11 -34.50 -9.11 -27.43
CA ASN A 11 -33.62 -10.21 -27.08
C ASN A 11 -32.92 -10.00 -25.72
N PHE A 12 -32.58 -8.76 -25.38
CA PHE A 12 -32.00 -8.43 -24.09
C PHE A 12 -32.98 -8.71 -22.95
N SER A 13 -34.23 -8.27 -23.06
CA SER A 13 -35.27 -8.53 -22.05
C SER A 13 -35.48 -10.04 -21.85
N HIS A 14 -35.63 -10.80 -22.93
CA HIS A 14 -35.71 -12.27 -22.89
C HIS A 14 -34.49 -12.89 -22.21
N ASN A 15 -33.28 -12.48 -22.61
CA ASN A 15 -32.05 -13.03 -22.04
C ASN A 15 -31.88 -12.69 -20.56
N VAL A 16 -32.34 -11.51 -20.11
CA VAL A 16 -32.33 -11.16 -18.69
C VAL A 16 -33.27 -12.08 -17.90
N GLU A 17 -34.44 -12.38 -18.44
CA GLU A 17 -35.40 -13.30 -17.83
C GLU A 17 -34.85 -14.74 -17.77
N VAL A 18 -34.24 -15.24 -18.85
CA VAL A 18 -33.55 -16.54 -18.86
C VAL A 18 -32.40 -16.57 -17.84
N LEU A 19 -31.62 -15.49 -17.71
CA LEU A 19 -30.54 -15.40 -16.72
C LEU A 19 -31.04 -15.33 -15.27
N HIS A 20 -32.24 -14.78 -15.05
CA HIS A 20 -32.85 -14.69 -13.72
C HIS A 20 -33.55 -16.00 -13.32
N SER A 21 -34.32 -16.59 -14.23
CA SER A 21 -35.04 -17.86 -14.01
C SER A 21 -34.11 -19.07 -14.04
N GLY A 22 -32.98 -18.97 -14.75
CA GLY A 22 -32.09 -20.10 -15.01
C GLY A 22 -32.66 -21.12 -15.99
N VAL A 23 -33.80 -20.81 -16.63
CA VAL A 23 -34.52 -21.72 -17.52
C VAL A 23 -34.62 -21.08 -18.92
N GLY A 24 -34.33 -21.88 -19.95
CA GLY A 24 -34.41 -21.46 -21.35
C GLY A 24 -33.05 -21.17 -22.01
N ASN A 25 -33.10 -20.81 -23.29
CA ASN A 25 -31.91 -20.56 -24.11
C ASN A 25 -31.67 -19.06 -24.29
N LEU A 26 -30.40 -18.65 -24.17
CA LEU A 26 -30.00 -17.30 -24.52
C LEU A 26 -30.02 -17.09 -26.04
N VAL A 27 -30.38 -15.88 -26.46
CA VAL A 27 -30.41 -15.42 -27.84
C VAL A 27 -29.23 -14.46 -28.08
N PRO A 28 -28.03 -14.98 -28.43
CA PRO A 28 -26.90 -14.12 -28.80
C PRO A 28 -27.06 -13.56 -30.22
N ARG A 29 -26.39 -12.44 -30.51
CA ARG A 29 -26.38 -11.84 -31.86
C ARG A 29 -25.74 -12.76 -32.91
N LYS A 30 -24.82 -13.63 -32.47
CA LYS A 30 -24.24 -14.70 -33.28
C LYS A 30 -24.26 -15.97 -32.47
N GLN A 31 -24.93 -17.01 -32.97
CA GLN A 31 -24.96 -18.30 -32.30
C GLN A 31 -23.54 -18.91 -32.25
N PRO A 32 -23.16 -19.49 -31.11
CA PRO A 32 -21.90 -20.21 -31.01
C PRO A 32 -21.96 -21.48 -31.88
N ARG A 33 -20.80 -21.94 -32.36
CA ARG A 33 -20.69 -23.19 -33.13
C ARG A 33 -20.69 -24.44 -32.25
N GLN A 34 -20.50 -24.26 -30.94
CA GLN A 34 -20.40 -25.31 -29.93
C GLN A 34 -21.26 -24.92 -28.74
N ASP A 35 -21.71 -25.91 -27.97
CA ASP A 35 -22.41 -25.66 -26.72
C ASP A 35 -21.55 -24.78 -25.81
N SER A 36 -22.15 -23.70 -25.34
CA SER A 36 -21.47 -22.65 -24.60
C SER A 36 -22.28 -22.31 -23.36
N SER A 37 -21.61 -22.01 -22.25
CA SER A 37 -22.31 -21.65 -21.02
C SER A 37 -22.97 -20.28 -21.18
N ALA A 38 -24.12 -20.07 -20.53
CA ALA A 38 -24.72 -18.75 -20.38
C ALA A 38 -23.72 -17.72 -19.82
N GLN A 39 -22.77 -18.17 -18.99
CA GLN A 39 -21.72 -17.33 -18.43
C GLN A 39 -20.74 -16.81 -19.48
N ASP A 40 -20.62 -17.43 -20.66
CA ASP A 40 -19.69 -17.03 -21.71
C ASP A 40 -20.18 -15.84 -22.54
N PHE A 41 -21.40 -15.36 -22.30
CA PHE A 41 -22.00 -14.25 -23.03
C PHE A 41 -22.16 -13.01 -22.15
N LEU A 42 -22.10 -11.84 -22.78
CA LEU A 42 -22.47 -10.56 -22.19
C LEU A 42 -23.13 -9.67 -23.24
N HIS A 43 -24.01 -8.78 -22.80
CA HIS A 43 -24.63 -7.79 -23.67
C HIS A 43 -23.73 -6.56 -23.86
N CYS A 44 -23.85 -5.87 -24.98
CA CYS A 44 -23.18 -4.60 -25.18
C CYS A 44 -23.90 -3.48 -24.43
N ALA A 45 -23.17 -2.66 -23.67
CA ALA A 45 -23.71 -1.52 -22.94
C ALA A 45 -24.39 -0.45 -23.83
N TYR A 46 -24.10 -0.44 -25.14
CA TYR A 46 -24.64 0.57 -26.07
C TYR A 46 -25.81 0.03 -26.91
N CYS A 47 -25.66 -1.15 -27.50
CA CYS A 47 -26.66 -1.71 -28.41
C CYS A 47 -27.50 -2.84 -27.81
N GLN A 48 -27.21 -3.26 -26.57
CA GLN A 48 -27.85 -4.36 -25.83
C GLN A 48 -27.79 -5.75 -26.49
N GLY A 49 -27.17 -5.88 -27.66
CA GLY A 49 -26.95 -7.17 -28.30
C GLY A 49 -26.02 -8.06 -27.46
N PHE A 50 -26.32 -9.35 -27.37
CA PHE A 50 -25.50 -10.35 -26.67
C PHE A 50 -24.36 -10.87 -27.54
N PHE A 51 -23.15 -10.92 -26.98
CA PHE A 51 -21.94 -11.39 -27.65
C PHE A 51 -21.14 -12.32 -26.74
N ALA A 52 -20.33 -13.20 -27.34
CA ALA A 52 -19.34 -13.94 -26.60
C ALA A 52 -18.38 -12.97 -25.88
N ARG A 53 -18.13 -13.20 -24.57
CA ARG A 53 -17.29 -12.37 -23.70
C ARG A 53 -15.93 -12.04 -24.29
N LYS A 54 -15.32 -13.01 -24.99
CA LYS A 54 -14.00 -12.89 -25.62
C LYS A 54 -13.98 -11.90 -26.80
N LEU A 55 -15.14 -11.68 -27.43
CA LEU A 55 -15.29 -10.87 -28.65
C LEU A 55 -15.97 -9.51 -28.41
N LEU A 56 -16.66 -9.35 -27.28
CA LEU A 56 -17.43 -8.14 -26.95
C LEU A 56 -16.61 -6.85 -27.02
N TRP A 57 -15.35 -6.89 -26.59
CA TRP A 57 -14.48 -5.71 -26.65
C TRP A 57 -14.20 -5.24 -28.08
N ARG A 58 -14.10 -6.16 -29.06
CA ARG A 58 -13.94 -5.81 -30.48
C ARG A 58 -15.20 -5.16 -31.00
N HIS A 59 -16.37 -5.73 -30.67
CA HIS A 59 -17.65 -5.17 -31.06
C HIS A 59 -17.83 -3.74 -30.54
N MET A 60 -17.53 -3.49 -29.26
CA MET A 60 -17.71 -2.16 -28.68
C MET A 60 -16.86 -1.06 -29.33
N GLN A 61 -15.72 -1.41 -29.96
CA GLN A 61 -14.93 -0.42 -30.69
C GLN A 61 -15.64 0.08 -31.96
N ILE A 62 -16.41 -0.80 -32.61
CA ILE A 62 -17.11 -0.54 -33.88
C ILE A 62 -18.64 -0.44 -33.70
N CYS A 63 -19.12 -0.36 -32.46
CA CYS A 63 -20.55 -0.34 -32.19
C CYS A 63 -21.14 0.98 -32.71
N LYS A 64 -22.13 0.89 -33.61
CA LYS A 64 -22.77 2.06 -34.24
C LYS A 64 -23.51 2.99 -33.24
N LEU A 65 -23.78 2.50 -32.04
CA LEU A 65 -24.46 3.24 -30.96
C LEU A 65 -23.49 3.70 -29.86
N ARG A 66 -22.18 3.62 -30.11
CA ARG A 66 -21.15 4.09 -29.18
C ARG A 66 -21.19 5.63 -29.06
N PRO A 67 -21.11 6.20 -27.85
CA PRO A 67 -20.99 7.66 -27.65
C PRO A 67 -19.73 8.24 -28.29
N SER A 68 -19.76 9.52 -28.71
CA SER A 68 -18.62 10.17 -29.41
C SER A 68 -17.35 10.32 -28.55
N VAL A 69 -17.47 10.26 -27.22
CA VAL A 69 -16.32 10.38 -26.31
C VAL A 69 -15.55 9.04 -26.27
N PRO A 70 -14.30 9.00 -26.76
CA PRO A 70 -13.53 7.77 -26.81
C PRO A 70 -13.01 7.42 -25.41
N HIS A 71 -13.73 6.54 -24.69
CA HIS A 71 -13.03 5.68 -23.74
C HIS A 71 -12.20 4.67 -24.54
N LYS A 72 -10.94 4.46 -24.19
CA LYS A 72 -10.14 3.29 -24.64
C LYS A 72 -10.36 2.15 -23.63
N PRO A 73 -11.43 1.33 -23.71
CA PRO A 73 -11.58 0.25 -22.75
C PRO A 73 -10.72 -0.94 -23.16
N GLY A 74 -9.86 -1.40 -22.25
CA GLY A 74 -9.31 -2.76 -22.33
C GLY A 74 -10.39 -3.82 -22.09
N LYS A 75 -10.10 -5.09 -22.39
CA LYS A 75 -11.03 -6.23 -22.24
C LYS A 75 -11.80 -6.23 -20.91
N THR A 76 -11.10 -6.03 -19.79
CA THR A 76 -11.69 -6.00 -18.44
C THR A 76 -12.66 -4.84 -18.23
N ARG A 77 -12.37 -3.66 -18.81
CA ARG A 77 -13.18 -2.45 -18.64
C ARG A 77 -14.47 -2.53 -19.46
N VAL A 78 -14.42 -3.18 -20.62
CA VAL A 78 -15.62 -3.52 -21.42
C VAL A 78 -16.54 -4.44 -20.62
N GLN A 79 -16.00 -5.53 -20.06
CA GLN A 79 -16.81 -6.48 -19.31
C GLN A 79 -17.42 -5.86 -18.05
N ALA A 80 -16.67 -5.03 -17.32
CA ALA A 80 -17.20 -4.26 -16.20
C ALA A 80 -18.35 -3.33 -16.65
N LEU A 81 -18.14 -2.51 -17.70
CA LEU A 81 -19.16 -1.60 -18.24
C LEU A 81 -20.46 -2.33 -18.60
N CYS A 82 -20.34 -3.49 -19.23
CA CYS A 82 -21.47 -4.27 -19.67
C CYS A 82 -22.12 -5.06 -18.52
N ALA A 83 -21.40 -5.36 -17.44
CA ALA A 83 -22.00 -5.89 -16.23
C ALA A 83 -22.78 -4.82 -15.45
N PHE A 84 -22.38 -3.54 -15.53
CA PHE A 84 -23.13 -2.42 -14.92
C PHE A 84 -24.52 -2.22 -15.52
N THR A 85 -24.70 -2.55 -16.80
CA THR A 85 -25.98 -2.44 -17.49
C THR A 85 -26.92 -3.62 -17.19
N SER A 86 -26.45 -4.66 -16.48
CA SER A 86 -27.33 -5.68 -15.88
C SER A 86 -27.93 -5.19 -14.57
N PRO A 87 -29.25 -5.39 -14.34
CA PRO A 87 -29.86 -5.09 -13.05
C PRO A 87 -29.21 -5.93 -11.93
N PRO A 88 -29.16 -5.41 -10.70
CA PRO A 88 -28.72 -6.20 -9.56
C PRO A 88 -29.69 -7.36 -9.31
N PRO A 89 -29.21 -8.54 -8.86
CA PRO A 89 -30.08 -9.61 -8.39
C PRO A 89 -31.01 -9.13 -7.27
N PRO A 90 -32.20 -9.74 -7.10
CA PRO A 90 -33.10 -9.42 -6.00
C PRO A 90 -32.38 -9.46 -4.64
N GLY A 91 -32.57 -8.43 -3.82
CA GLY A 91 -31.94 -8.30 -2.50
C GLY A 91 -30.52 -7.74 -2.47
N VAL A 92 -29.90 -7.46 -3.63
CA VAL A 92 -28.56 -6.83 -3.70
C VAL A 92 -28.69 -5.33 -3.96
N LYS A 93 -28.13 -4.50 -3.06
CA LYS A 93 -28.11 -3.04 -3.25
C LYS A 93 -27.36 -2.64 -4.53
N GLN A 94 -27.87 -1.64 -5.24
CA GLN A 94 -27.29 -1.17 -6.50
C GLN A 94 -25.83 -0.72 -6.35
N ASP A 95 -25.47 -0.09 -5.23
CA ASP A 95 -24.11 0.38 -5.01
C ASP A 95 -23.11 -0.73 -4.71
N LEU A 96 -23.53 -1.76 -3.96
CA LEU A 96 -22.74 -2.97 -3.81
C LEU A 96 -22.55 -3.64 -5.17
N TRP A 97 -23.62 -3.75 -5.97
CA TRP A 97 -23.57 -4.31 -7.32
C TRP A 97 -22.55 -3.58 -8.20
N LYS A 98 -22.56 -2.25 -8.18
CA LYS A 98 -21.57 -1.40 -8.85
C LYS A 98 -20.14 -1.73 -8.41
N LEU A 99 -19.92 -1.92 -7.11
CA LEU A 99 -18.60 -2.28 -6.58
C LEU A 99 -18.14 -3.66 -7.07
N LEU A 100 -19.03 -4.65 -7.10
CA LEU A 100 -18.72 -6.01 -7.51
C LEU A 100 -18.33 -6.07 -8.99
N ASN A 101 -19.05 -5.37 -9.86
CA ASN A 101 -18.82 -5.37 -11.31
C ASN A 101 -17.45 -4.80 -11.72
N ASN A 102 -16.77 -4.07 -10.82
CA ASN A 102 -15.39 -3.63 -11.00
C ASN A 102 -14.33 -4.71 -10.69
N MET A 103 -14.73 -5.91 -10.28
CA MET A 103 -13.81 -7.04 -10.14
C MET A 103 -13.42 -7.65 -11.49
N LEU A 104 -12.29 -8.39 -11.48
CA LEU A 104 -11.95 -9.30 -12.57
C LEU A 104 -13.08 -10.31 -12.76
N GLN A 105 -13.58 -10.40 -13.99
CA GLN A 105 -14.74 -11.21 -14.37
C GLN A 105 -14.35 -12.68 -14.61
N ASP A 106 -13.79 -13.32 -13.58
CA ASP A 106 -13.31 -14.70 -13.56
C ASP A 106 -14.23 -15.62 -12.73
N GLU A 107 -13.88 -16.91 -12.63
CA GLU A 107 -14.64 -17.91 -11.85
C GLU A 107 -14.84 -17.47 -10.39
N VAL A 108 -13.86 -16.77 -9.79
CA VAL A 108 -13.97 -16.25 -8.42
C VAL A 108 -15.09 -15.23 -8.34
N PHE A 109 -15.22 -14.34 -9.33
CA PHE A 109 -16.33 -13.41 -9.41
C PHE A 109 -17.68 -14.13 -9.55
N SER A 110 -17.76 -15.16 -10.42
CA SER A 110 -18.98 -15.98 -10.54
C SER A 110 -19.36 -16.64 -9.22
N ALA A 111 -18.39 -17.20 -8.49
CA ALA A 111 -18.62 -17.82 -7.18
C ALA A 111 -19.16 -16.79 -6.16
N VAL A 112 -18.53 -15.61 -6.09
CA VAL A 112 -18.98 -14.51 -5.21
C VAL A 112 -20.41 -14.07 -5.55
N LYS A 113 -20.74 -13.91 -6.84
CA LYS A 113 -22.07 -13.51 -7.30
C LYS A 113 -23.14 -14.56 -6.97
N SER A 114 -22.79 -15.84 -7.02
CA SER A 114 -23.71 -16.94 -6.79
C SER A 114 -24.05 -17.20 -5.32
N ASP A 115 -23.27 -16.65 -4.38
CA ASP A 115 -23.39 -16.99 -2.96
C ASP A 115 -24.01 -15.85 -2.15
N ALA A 116 -25.23 -16.07 -1.66
CA ALA A 116 -26.00 -15.08 -0.91
C ALA A 116 -25.34 -14.63 0.41
N CYS A 117 -24.55 -15.47 1.05
CA CYS A 117 -23.91 -15.14 2.32
C CYS A 117 -22.58 -14.39 2.12
N ILE A 118 -21.86 -14.65 1.02
CA ILE A 118 -20.75 -13.77 0.57
C ILE A 118 -21.29 -12.38 0.22
N LEU A 119 -22.42 -12.31 -0.50
CA LEU A 119 -23.05 -11.02 -0.84
C LEU A 119 -23.49 -10.23 0.39
N GLU A 120 -24.09 -10.89 1.39
CA GLU A 120 -24.43 -10.26 2.67
C GLU A 120 -23.20 -9.74 3.41
N TYR A 121 -22.11 -10.50 3.45
CA TYR A 121 -20.86 -10.04 4.01
C TYR A 121 -20.30 -8.83 3.26
N GLY A 122 -20.47 -8.80 1.93
CA GLY A 122 -20.18 -7.64 1.09
C GLY A 122 -21.00 -6.41 1.47
N ASP A 123 -22.31 -6.57 1.68
CA ASP A 123 -23.19 -5.48 2.10
C ASP A 123 -22.78 -4.95 3.48
N HIS A 124 -22.50 -5.84 4.44
CA HIS A 124 -22.00 -5.46 5.76
C HIS A 124 -20.71 -4.62 5.67
N LEU A 125 -19.75 -5.04 4.84
CA LEU A 125 -18.51 -4.29 4.63
C LEU A 125 -18.77 -2.94 3.93
N TYR A 126 -19.69 -2.91 2.96
CA TYR A 126 -20.05 -1.71 2.22
C TYR A 126 -20.77 -0.68 3.09
N ASN A 127 -21.72 -1.09 3.93
CA ASN A 127 -22.40 -0.18 4.85
C ASN A 127 -21.39 0.51 5.78
N ARG A 128 -20.34 -0.20 6.20
CA ARG A 128 -19.30 0.34 7.09
C ARG A 128 -18.23 1.19 6.38
N LEU A 129 -17.85 0.83 5.16
CA LEU A 129 -16.64 1.37 4.50
C LEU A 129 -16.89 1.94 3.10
N GLY A 130 -18.10 1.79 2.56
CA GLY A 130 -18.46 2.09 1.17
C GLY A 130 -18.44 3.57 0.84
N HIS A 131 -18.61 4.45 1.83
CA HIS A 131 -18.49 5.89 1.65
C HIS A 131 -17.06 6.36 1.28
N ASP A 132 -16.03 5.56 1.55
CA ASP A 132 -14.64 5.83 1.14
C ASP A 132 -14.27 4.98 -0.09
N PRO A 133 -14.18 5.57 -1.30
CA PRO A 133 -13.75 4.87 -2.51
C PRO A 133 -12.39 4.17 -2.36
N GLY A 134 -11.53 4.69 -1.48
CA GLY A 134 -10.24 4.10 -1.14
C GLY A 134 -10.33 2.75 -0.41
N LYS A 135 -11.49 2.37 0.11
CA LYS A 135 -11.75 1.08 0.75
C LYS A 135 -12.40 0.06 -0.18
N HIS A 136 -12.92 0.47 -1.34
CA HIS A 136 -13.62 -0.45 -2.23
C HIS A 136 -12.76 -1.63 -2.67
N GLU A 137 -11.46 -1.41 -2.89
CA GLU A 137 -10.52 -2.50 -3.21
C GLU A 137 -10.36 -3.50 -2.06
N TYR A 138 -10.36 -3.02 -0.82
CA TYR A 138 -10.32 -3.90 0.35
C TYR A 138 -11.58 -4.78 0.42
N ILE A 139 -12.76 -4.20 0.15
CA ILE A 139 -14.02 -4.94 0.12
C ILE A 139 -13.96 -6.02 -0.98
N ARG A 140 -13.61 -5.65 -2.22
CA ARG A 140 -13.44 -6.60 -3.33
C ARG A 140 -12.47 -7.72 -2.97
N GLN A 141 -11.32 -7.39 -2.38
CA GLN A 141 -10.34 -8.37 -1.98
C GLN A 141 -10.92 -9.36 -0.95
N LYS A 142 -11.65 -8.87 0.07
CA LYS A 142 -12.30 -9.73 1.06
C LYS A 142 -13.31 -10.70 0.46
N LEU A 143 -14.12 -10.23 -0.48
CA LEU A 143 -15.07 -11.09 -1.18
C LEU A 143 -14.38 -12.12 -2.06
N ARG A 144 -13.32 -11.72 -2.77
CA ARG A 144 -12.52 -12.66 -3.58
C ARG A 144 -11.73 -13.67 -2.74
N GLU A 145 -11.31 -13.33 -1.53
CA GLU A 145 -10.70 -14.28 -0.58
C GLU A 145 -11.71 -15.40 -0.24
N LEU A 146 -12.95 -15.06 0.10
CA LEU A 146 -14.02 -16.04 0.35
C LEU A 146 -14.44 -16.79 -0.92
N GLY A 147 -14.48 -16.12 -2.08
CA GLY A 147 -14.78 -16.77 -3.36
C GLY A 147 -13.76 -17.83 -3.74
N ARG A 148 -12.46 -17.60 -3.46
CA ARG A 148 -11.41 -18.61 -3.66
C ARG A 148 -11.57 -19.80 -2.73
N LEU A 149 -11.90 -19.55 -1.45
CA LEU A 149 -12.23 -20.61 -0.51
C LEU A 149 -13.39 -21.45 -1.01
N LEU A 150 -14.49 -20.81 -1.40
CA LEU A 150 -15.69 -21.50 -1.89
C LEU A 150 -15.40 -22.37 -3.12
N LEU A 151 -14.62 -21.87 -4.08
CA LEU A 151 -14.24 -22.64 -5.27
C LEU A 151 -13.37 -23.85 -4.93
N CYS A 152 -12.43 -23.72 -4.00
CA CYS A 152 -11.62 -24.84 -3.54
C CYS A 152 -12.51 -25.89 -2.84
N SER A 153 -13.33 -25.47 -1.89
CA SER A 153 -14.26 -26.36 -1.18
C SER A 153 -15.21 -27.10 -2.11
N ARG A 154 -15.72 -26.46 -3.16
CA ARG A 154 -16.57 -27.12 -4.16
C ARG A 154 -15.85 -28.22 -4.96
N LYS A 155 -14.52 -28.18 -5.04
CA LYS A 155 -13.70 -29.18 -5.73
C LYS A 155 -13.28 -30.33 -4.82
N THR A 156 -13.02 -30.04 -3.55
CA THR A 156 -12.39 -31.00 -2.63
C THR A 156 -13.32 -31.51 -1.53
N THR A 157 -14.53 -30.97 -1.42
CA THR A 157 -15.49 -31.29 -0.36
C THR A 157 -16.93 -31.31 -0.88
N SER A 158 -17.89 -31.70 -0.04
CA SER A 158 -19.32 -31.65 -0.36
C SER A 158 -19.95 -30.25 -0.19
N MET A 159 -19.20 -29.26 0.28
CA MET A 159 -19.70 -27.91 0.58
C MET A 159 -20.01 -27.12 -0.69
N LYS A 160 -21.24 -26.59 -0.79
CA LYS A 160 -21.72 -25.86 -1.98
C LYS A 160 -21.74 -24.35 -1.79
N THR A 161 -21.90 -23.89 -0.55
CA THR A 161 -22.03 -22.48 -0.19
C THR A 161 -21.06 -22.10 0.94
N ILE A 162 -20.77 -20.81 1.10
CA ILE A 162 -19.95 -20.34 2.22
C ILE A 162 -20.66 -20.57 3.56
N ARG A 163 -22.00 -20.63 3.58
CA ARG A 163 -22.78 -20.95 4.78
C ARG A 163 -22.44 -22.35 5.31
N ASP A 164 -22.15 -23.31 4.43
CA ASP A 164 -21.77 -24.67 4.83
C ASP A 164 -20.46 -24.70 5.62
N HIS A 165 -19.59 -23.70 5.43
CA HIS A 165 -18.34 -23.57 6.18
C HIS A 165 -18.55 -23.12 7.63
N ILE A 166 -19.75 -22.62 7.96
CA ILE A 166 -20.11 -22.19 9.31
C ILE A 166 -20.75 -23.34 10.11
N ARG A 167 -20.96 -24.51 9.49
CA ARG A 167 -21.45 -25.69 10.22
C ARG A 167 -20.31 -26.34 11.02
N PRO A 168 -20.49 -26.59 12.32
CA PRO A 168 -19.46 -27.23 13.15
C PRO A 168 -18.99 -28.59 12.60
N SER A 169 -19.91 -29.38 12.04
CA SER A 169 -19.61 -30.70 11.46
C SER A 169 -18.64 -30.62 10.26
N ASN A 170 -18.61 -29.50 9.54
CA ASN A 170 -17.74 -29.30 8.39
C ASN A 170 -16.38 -28.71 8.78
N PHE A 171 -16.13 -28.42 10.06
CA PHE A 171 -14.96 -27.65 10.49
C PHE A 171 -13.64 -28.23 9.99
N MET A 172 -13.46 -29.56 10.04
CA MET A 172 -12.22 -30.19 9.54
C MET A 172 -12.05 -30.04 8.02
N GLN A 173 -13.14 -30.11 7.25
CA GLN A 173 -13.12 -29.88 5.81
C GLN A 173 -12.80 -28.41 5.49
N VAL A 174 -13.28 -27.47 6.32
CA VAL A 174 -12.94 -26.04 6.19
C VAL A 174 -11.44 -25.81 6.40
N ILE A 175 -10.85 -26.47 7.41
CA ILE A 175 -9.40 -26.37 7.66
C ILE A 175 -8.60 -26.88 6.45
N GLN A 176 -9.01 -28.02 5.90
CA GLN A 176 -8.38 -28.59 4.70
C GLN A 176 -8.46 -27.63 3.51
N ALA A 177 -9.64 -27.09 3.21
CA ALA A 177 -9.83 -26.14 2.12
C ALA A 177 -9.02 -24.84 2.31
N VAL A 178 -8.92 -24.34 3.55
CA VAL A 178 -8.10 -23.16 3.85
C VAL A 178 -6.61 -23.43 3.66
N LYS A 179 -6.13 -24.61 4.11
CA LYS A 179 -4.76 -25.05 3.90
C LYS A 179 -4.40 -25.12 2.42
N GLU A 180 -5.27 -25.73 1.62
CA GLU A 180 -5.10 -25.86 0.18
C GLU A 180 -5.06 -24.49 -0.53
N VAL A 181 -6.03 -23.60 -0.25
CA VAL A 181 -6.09 -22.25 -0.84
C VAL A 181 -4.88 -21.40 -0.49
N ALA A 182 -4.34 -21.56 0.72
CA ALA A 182 -3.15 -20.85 1.17
C ALA A 182 -1.83 -21.53 0.74
N GLY A 183 -1.90 -22.68 0.06
CA GLY A 183 -0.75 -23.47 -0.39
C GLY A 183 0.07 -23.98 0.77
N PHE A 184 -0.58 -24.65 1.74
CA PHE A 184 0.07 -25.32 2.85
C PHE A 184 0.84 -26.55 2.36
N ASP A 185 2.07 -26.69 2.85
CA ASP A 185 2.91 -27.85 2.65
C ASP A 185 3.00 -28.64 3.96
N SER A 186 2.54 -29.89 3.94
CA SER A 186 2.55 -30.77 5.12
C SER A 186 3.96 -31.23 5.51
N ALA A 187 4.90 -31.32 4.56
CA ALA A 187 6.26 -31.77 4.85
C ALA A 187 7.05 -30.70 5.62
N THR A 188 6.91 -29.44 5.20
CA THR A 188 7.62 -28.31 5.83
C THR A 188 6.79 -27.61 6.91
N ASN A 189 5.48 -27.91 7.02
CA ASN A 189 4.53 -27.23 7.90
C ASN A 189 4.50 -25.70 7.68
N THR A 190 4.65 -25.28 6.41
CA THR A 190 4.68 -23.88 6.00
C THR A 190 3.61 -23.56 4.95
N TYR A 191 3.34 -22.27 4.76
CA TYR A 191 2.38 -21.79 3.77
C TYR A 191 3.05 -20.98 2.68
N LYS A 192 2.61 -21.15 1.42
CA LYS A 192 2.97 -20.24 0.32
C LYS A 192 2.35 -18.85 0.51
N CYS A 193 1.12 -18.79 1.01
CA CYS A 193 0.37 -17.54 1.23
C CYS A 193 -0.18 -17.47 2.67
N PRO A 194 0.67 -17.40 3.72
CA PRO A 194 0.24 -17.48 5.12
C PRO A 194 -0.75 -16.36 5.50
N SER A 195 -0.59 -15.16 4.93
CA SER A 195 -1.52 -14.05 5.17
C SER A 195 -2.94 -14.30 4.67
N LEU A 196 -3.11 -15.15 3.65
CA LEU A 196 -4.42 -15.52 3.10
C LEU A 196 -5.18 -16.41 4.09
N ALA A 197 -4.52 -17.41 4.67
CA ALA A 197 -5.10 -18.30 5.68
C ALA A 197 -5.65 -17.52 6.88
N LEU A 198 -4.85 -16.62 7.44
CA LEU A 198 -5.27 -15.74 8.55
C LEU A 198 -6.47 -14.86 8.17
N LYS A 199 -6.43 -14.26 6.98
CA LYS A 199 -7.49 -13.37 6.50
C LYS A 199 -8.81 -14.10 6.27
N ILE A 200 -8.77 -15.33 5.76
CA ILE A 200 -9.95 -16.16 5.55
C ILE A 200 -10.57 -16.51 6.90
N GLY A 201 -9.76 -16.94 7.89
CA GLY A 201 -10.25 -17.21 9.25
C GLY A 201 -11.02 -16.04 9.84
N HIS A 202 -10.44 -14.83 9.80
CA HIS A 202 -11.12 -13.61 10.27
C HIS A 202 -12.42 -13.31 9.51
N SER A 203 -12.44 -13.57 8.19
CA SER A 203 -13.64 -13.38 7.39
C SER A 203 -14.72 -14.39 7.73
N LEU A 204 -14.38 -15.67 7.96
CA LEU A 204 -15.32 -16.71 8.40
C LEU A 204 -15.92 -16.41 9.79
N THR A 205 -15.13 -15.87 10.73
CA THR A 205 -15.66 -15.42 12.03
C THR A 205 -16.69 -14.30 11.87
N LYS A 206 -16.49 -13.38 10.92
CA LYS A 206 -17.49 -12.33 10.65
C LYS A 206 -18.71 -12.87 9.91
N VAL A 207 -18.52 -13.79 8.98
CA VAL A 207 -19.63 -14.48 8.30
C VAL A 207 -20.48 -15.24 9.31
N SER A 208 -19.90 -15.95 10.28
CA SER A 208 -20.69 -16.66 11.29
C SER A 208 -21.50 -15.75 12.20
N MET A 209 -21.00 -14.55 12.53
CA MET A 209 -21.78 -13.53 13.23
C MET A 209 -23.00 -13.08 12.42
N LEU A 210 -22.85 -12.90 11.11
CA LEU A 210 -23.95 -12.52 10.22
C LEU A 210 -24.97 -13.66 10.06
N VAL A 211 -24.50 -14.90 9.88
CA VAL A 211 -25.35 -16.10 9.80
C VAL A 211 -26.18 -16.25 11.08
N GLU A 212 -25.57 -16.09 12.24
CA GLU A 212 -26.28 -16.13 13.52
C GLU A 212 -27.33 -15.02 13.63
N SER A 213 -26.94 -13.77 13.34
CA SER A 213 -27.84 -12.62 13.43
C SER A 213 -29.07 -12.81 12.53
N ARG A 214 -28.85 -13.22 11.28
CA ARG A 214 -29.94 -13.54 10.34
C ARG A 214 -30.80 -14.69 10.84
N ALA A 215 -30.19 -15.76 11.33
CA ALA A 215 -30.90 -16.93 11.82
C ALA A 215 -31.78 -16.59 13.02
N ASN A 216 -31.33 -15.74 13.94
CA ASN A 216 -32.13 -15.25 15.06
C ASN A 216 -33.33 -14.41 14.57
N VAL A 217 -33.12 -13.50 13.61
CA VAL A 217 -34.22 -12.69 13.03
C VAL A 217 -35.26 -13.55 12.33
N GLN A 218 -34.84 -14.67 11.73
CA GLN A 218 -35.72 -15.63 11.05
C GLN A 218 -36.27 -16.73 11.98
N ASN A 219 -36.06 -16.63 13.30
CA ASN A 219 -36.41 -17.66 14.29
C ASN A 219 -35.83 -19.07 14.01
N ASN A 220 -34.73 -19.14 13.25
CA ASN A 220 -34.01 -20.38 13.00
C ASN A 220 -32.93 -20.60 14.07
N TYR A 221 -33.37 -21.00 15.27
CA TYR A 221 -32.47 -21.16 16.42
C TYR A 221 -31.42 -22.26 16.23
N SER A 222 -31.70 -23.28 15.41
CA SER A 222 -30.75 -24.34 15.06
C SER A 222 -29.55 -23.76 14.31
N ALA A 223 -29.78 -23.01 13.21
CA ALA A 223 -28.71 -22.38 12.46
C ALA A 223 -27.93 -21.34 13.28
N ALA A 224 -28.62 -20.63 14.19
CA ALA A 224 -27.95 -19.72 15.12
C ALA A 224 -27.03 -20.47 16.11
N LYS A 225 -27.48 -21.61 16.63
CA LYS A 225 -26.69 -22.49 17.50
C LYS A 225 -25.47 -23.05 16.78
N ASP A 226 -25.61 -23.47 15.53
CA ASP A 226 -24.49 -23.95 14.71
C ASP A 226 -23.42 -22.87 14.53
N ALA A 227 -23.84 -21.64 14.18
CA ALA A 227 -22.91 -20.53 14.01
C ALA A 227 -22.17 -20.16 15.31
N ARG A 228 -22.85 -20.19 16.47
CA ARG A 228 -22.21 -20.01 17.79
C ARG A 228 -21.21 -21.12 18.08
N THR A 229 -21.61 -22.37 17.87
CA THR A 229 -20.78 -23.55 18.11
C THR A 229 -19.53 -23.52 17.22
N PHE A 230 -19.68 -23.16 15.94
CA PHE A 230 -18.54 -23.02 15.03
C PHE A 230 -17.54 -21.97 15.53
N ARG A 231 -18.00 -20.83 16.05
CA ARG A 231 -17.09 -19.82 16.62
C ARG A 231 -16.35 -20.33 17.86
N ARG A 232 -17.02 -21.09 18.74
CA ARG A 232 -16.35 -21.72 19.89
C ARG A 232 -15.24 -22.68 19.42
N VAL A 233 -15.56 -23.56 18.46
CA VAL A 233 -14.58 -24.49 17.89
C VAL A 233 -13.43 -23.74 17.20
N TYR A 234 -13.73 -22.65 16.47
CA TYR A 234 -12.74 -21.76 15.89
C TYR A 234 -11.81 -21.16 16.95
N GLU A 235 -12.36 -20.59 18.02
CA GLU A 235 -11.58 -19.96 19.10
C GLU A 235 -10.64 -20.97 19.78
N THR A 236 -11.09 -22.21 19.98
CA THR A 236 -10.28 -23.26 20.59
C THR A 236 -9.21 -23.82 19.66
N ARG A 237 -9.55 -24.13 18.40
CA ARG A 237 -8.68 -24.98 17.54
C ARG A 237 -8.04 -24.28 16.36
N TRP A 238 -8.52 -23.11 15.95
CA TRP A 238 -8.02 -22.45 14.73
C TRP A 238 -6.55 -22.03 14.86
N ASN A 239 -6.12 -21.64 16.07
CA ASN A 239 -4.73 -21.26 16.30
C ASN A 239 -3.79 -22.44 16.01
N GLU A 240 -4.02 -23.55 16.69
CA GLU A 240 -3.25 -24.78 16.54
C GLU A 240 -3.16 -25.24 15.07
N MET A 241 -4.29 -25.28 14.38
CA MET A 241 -4.36 -25.90 13.05
C MET A 241 -3.96 -24.97 11.90
N VAL A 242 -4.07 -23.65 12.06
CA VAL A 242 -3.88 -22.68 10.97
C VAL A 242 -2.99 -21.52 11.38
N SER A 243 -3.35 -20.77 12.41
CA SER A 243 -2.68 -19.49 12.72
C SER A 243 -1.24 -19.68 13.17
N ALA A 244 -0.95 -20.68 14.00
CA ALA A 244 0.40 -20.91 14.53
C ALA A 244 1.41 -21.13 13.41
N ALA A 245 1.15 -22.08 12.52
CA ALA A 245 2.00 -22.33 11.35
C ALA A 245 2.06 -21.12 10.40
N SER A 246 0.93 -20.45 10.13
CA SER A 246 0.92 -19.23 9.30
C SER A 246 1.77 -18.10 9.87
N LEU A 247 1.72 -17.89 11.19
CA LEU A 247 2.49 -16.86 11.89
C LEU A 247 3.98 -17.20 11.94
N ARG A 248 4.34 -18.47 12.20
CA ARG A 248 5.74 -18.93 12.13
C ARG A 248 6.33 -18.74 10.75
N THR A 249 5.65 -19.18 9.68
CA THR A 249 6.12 -18.97 8.30
C THR A 249 6.34 -17.48 8.00
N LEU A 250 5.46 -16.60 8.49
CA LEU A 250 5.64 -15.15 8.34
C LEU A 250 6.83 -14.59 9.12
N GLN A 251 7.17 -15.20 10.26
CA GLN A 251 8.27 -14.79 11.12
C GLN A 251 9.62 -15.29 10.57
N GLU A 252 9.72 -16.56 10.19
CA GLU A 252 10.90 -17.16 9.58
C GLU A 252 11.27 -16.46 8.27
N ALA A 253 10.28 -16.15 7.42
CA ALA A 253 10.51 -15.36 6.21
C ALA A 253 11.08 -13.96 6.51
N ARG A 254 10.84 -13.40 7.70
CA ARG A 254 11.46 -12.13 8.14
C ARG A 254 12.88 -12.32 8.64
N TRP A 255 13.19 -13.44 9.30
CA TRP A 255 14.54 -13.74 9.79
C TRP A 255 15.55 -13.85 8.65
N ASN A 256 15.16 -14.53 7.57
CA ASN A 256 16.03 -14.73 6.41
C ASN A 256 16.14 -13.49 5.49
N THR A 257 15.57 -12.35 5.89
CA THR A 257 15.70 -11.11 5.11
C THR A 257 17.01 -10.40 5.48
N PRO A 258 17.96 -10.21 4.55
CA PRO A 258 19.25 -9.60 4.85
C PRO A 258 19.11 -8.21 5.49
N LEU A 259 20.02 -7.91 6.44
CA LEU A 259 20.04 -6.65 7.18
C LEU A 259 20.07 -5.48 6.19
N LEU A 260 19.21 -4.49 6.45
CA LEU A 260 18.82 -3.47 5.49
C LEU A 260 19.97 -2.63 4.92
N LEU A 261 21.11 -2.54 5.61
CA LEU A 261 22.20 -1.58 5.38
C LEU A 261 22.80 -1.44 3.95
N PRO A 262 22.79 -2.45 3.04
CA PRO A 262 23.37 -2.29 1.69
C PRO A 262 22.68 -1.29 0.73
N PHE A 263 21.58 -0.69 1.13
CA PHE A 263 20.70 0.14 0.29
C PHE A 263 20.93 1.65 0.27
N THR A 264 21.81 2.23 1.10
CA THR A 264 22.03 3.69 1.06
C THR A 264 22.49 4.15 -0.31
N LYS A 265 23.36 3.36 -0.97
CA LYS A 265 23.82 3.62 -2.33
C LYS A 265 22.71 3.48 -3.37
N ASP A 266 21.83 2.49 -3.23
CA ASP A 266 20.67 2.30 -4.11
C ASP A 266 19.63 3.44 -3.94
N VAL A 267 19.45 3.94 -2.72
CA VAL A 267 18.60 5.09 -2.42
C VAL A 267 19.16 6.37 -3.04
N GLN A 268 20.47 6.59 -2.93
CA GLN A 268 21.16 7.72 -3.59
C GLN A 268 21.03 7.62 -5.11
N THR A 269 21.25 6.42 -5.68
CA THR A 269 21.10 6.15 -7.12
C THR A 269 19.67 6.48 -7.60
N LEU A 270 18.66 6.05 -6.84
CA LEU A 270 17.26 6.40 -7.14
C LEU A 270 17.03 7.91 -7.05
N HIS A 271 17.59 8.59 -6.05
CA HIS A 271 17.44 10.04 -5.86
C HIS A 271 18.02 10.81 -7.04
N SER A 272 19.29 10.55 -7.41
CA SER A 272 19.96 11.18 -8.55
C SER A 272 19.21 10.93 -9.87
N TYR A 273 18.74 9.70 -10.09
CA TYR A 273 17.94 9.38 -11.27
C TYR A 273 16.64 10.18 -11.33
N LEU A 274 15.94 10.31 -10.20
CA LEU A 274 14.68 11.05 -10.15
C LEU A 274 14.90 12.55 -10.37
N ASP A 275 15.97 13.13 -9.86
CA ASP A 275 16.29 14.55 -10.05
C ASP A 275 16.59 14.87 -11.52
N GLU A 276 17.39 14.03 -12.19
CA GLU A 276 17.64 14.16 -13.64
C GLU A 276 16.33 14.07 -14.44
N LYS A 277 15.47 13.08 -14.14
CA LYS A 277 14.20 12.92 -14.85
C LYS A 277 13.20 14.03 -14.53
N GLN A 278 13.21 14.57 -13.32
CA GLN A 278 12.37 15.69 -12.96
C GLN A 278 12.73 16.91 -13.80
N GLN A 279 14.02 17.27 -13.87
CA GLN A 279 14.49 18.38 -14.71
C GLN A 279 14.13 18.16 -16.17
N HIS A 280 14.42 16.97 -16.71
CA HIS A 280 14.11 16.63 -18.10
C HIS A 280 12.62 16.77 -18.44
N TYR A 281 11.73 16.17 -17.62
CA TYR A 281 10.30 16.23 -17.90
C TYR A 281 9.68 17.60 -17.58
N SER A 282 10.21 18.35 -16.62
CA SER A 282 9.81 19.73 -16.37
C SER A 282 10.11 20.60 -17.59
N SER A 283 11.36 20.60 -18.08
CA SER A 283 11.74 21.36 -19.27
C SER A 283 10.90 20.97 -20.48
N LYS A 284 10.71 19.66 -20.71
CA LYS A 284 9.89 19.17 -21.83
C LYS A 284 8.43 19.61 -21.74
N LEU A 285 7.82 19.58 -20.56
CA LEU A 285 6.43 19.98 -20.35
C LEU A 285 6.24 21.51 -20.44
N SER A 286 7.26 22.28 -20.08
CA SER A 286 7.27 23.73 -20.27
C SER A 286 7.28 24.13 -21.75
N THR A 287 7.96 23.36 -22.61
CA THR A 287 8.01 23.62 -24.06
C THR A 287 6.77 23.12 -24.79
N GLU A 288 6.32 21.89 -24.51
CA GLU A 288 5.19 21.27 -25.21
C GLU A 288 4.25 20.57 -24.24
N THR A 289 2.96 20.91 -24.31
CA THR A 289 1.94 20.27 -23.48
C THR A 289 1.60 18.88 -23.98
N SER A 290 2.02 17.88 -23.21
CA SER A 290 1.81 16.47 -23.53
C SER A 290 1.25 15.71 -22.32
N PRO A 291 0.10 15.02 -22.44
CA PRO A 291 -0.44 14.16 -21.38
C PRO A 291 0.54 13.06 -20.92
N GLN A 292 1.39 12.58 -21.83
CA GLN A 292 2.41 11.57 -21.55
C GLN A 292 3.54 12.16 -20.69
N THR A 293 4.09 13.31 -21.10
CA THR A 293 5.13 14.02 -20.34
C THR A 293 4.61 14.43 -18.96
N TRP A 294 3.40 14.99 -18.90
CA TRP A 294 2.72 15.32 -17.64
C TRP A 294 2.59 14.10 -16.72
N SER A 295 2.19 12.95 -17.28
CA SER A 295 2.09 11.71 -16.51
C SER A 295 3.44 11.23 -15.98
N GLN A 296 4.53 11.41 -16.74
CA GLN A 296 5.86 11.01 -16.29
C GLN A 296 6.39 11.95 -15.21
N LEU A 297 6.28 13.26 -15.39
CA LEU A 297 6.64 14.24 -14.36
C LEU A 297 5.85 13.98 -13.06
N THR A 298 4.54 13.75 -13.16
CA THR A 298 3.71 13.43 -11.99
C THR A 298 4.19 12.17 -11.26
N LYS A 299 4.59 11.11 -11.98
CA LYS A 299 5.14 9.89 -11.36
C LYS A 299 6.48 10.16 -10.68
N VAL A 300 7.38 10.91 -11.33
CA VAL A 300 8.69 11.27 -10.80
C VAL A 300 8.53 12.09 -9.52
N THR A 301 7.77 13.18 -9.58
CA THR A 301 7.51 14.06 -8.43
C THR A 301 6.81 13.33 -7.29
N LEU A 302 5.80 12.49 -7.58
CA LEU A 302 5.18 11.64 -6.55
C LEU A 302 6.22 10.74 -5.86
N THR A 303 7.14 10.17 -6.63
CA THR A 303 8.18 9.28 -6.09
C THR A 303 9.19 10.06 -5.26
N GLN A 304 9.64 11.24 -5.72
CA GLN A 304 10.51 12.15 -4.97
C GLN A 304 9.86 12.54 -3.62
N VAL A 305 8.60 12.96 -3.61
CA VAL A 305 7.90 13.36 -2.38
C VAL A 305 7.81 12.19 -1.39
N ILE A 306 7.50 10.98 -1.87
CA ILE A 306 7.45 9.77 -1.02
C ILE A 306 8.85 9.43 -0.47
N LEU A 307 9.88 9.51 -1.33
CA LEU A 307 11.25 9.16 -1.00
C LEU A 307 11.83 10.12 0.04
N PHE A 308 11.68 11.43 -0.19
CA PHE A 308 12.19 12.48 0.69
C PHE A 308 11.55 12.43 2.08
N ASN A 309 10.21 12.36 2.12
CA ASN A 309 9.48 12.37 3.39
C ASN A 309 9.43 11.01 4.09
N ARG A 310 9.88 9.94 3.42
CA ARG A 310 9.73 8.54 3.88
C ARG A 310 8.29 8.20 4.29
N ARG A 311 7.29 8.87 3.70
CA ARG A 311 5.87 8.69 4.06
C ARG A 311 5.28 7.43 3.46
N ARG A 312 4.09 7.01 3.96
CA ARG A 312 3.36 5.91 3.31
C ARG A 312 2.94 6.37 1.93
N ALA A 313 3.30 5.60 0.91
CA ALA A 313 3.00 5.95 -0.48
C ALA A 313 1.52 6.29 -0.72
N GLY A 314 0.59 5.59 -0.04
CA GLY A 314 -0.85 5.83 -0.17
C GLY A 314 -1.36 7.13 0.45
N GLU A 315 -0.67 7.71 1.42
CA GLU A 315 -1.01 9.02 2.01
C GLU A 315 -0.69 10.12 1.01
N VAL A 316 0.55 10.12 0.47
CA VAL A 316 1.00 11.10 -0.54
C VAL A 316 0.22 10.96 -1.85
N SER A 317 -0.01 9.74 -2.33
CA SER A 317 -0.77 9.50 -3.59
C SER A 317 -2.18 10.12 -3.55
N LYS A 318 -2.80 10.15 -2.36
CA LYS A 318 -4.16 10.64 -2.15
C LYS A 318 -4.22 12.11 -1.73
N MET A 319 -3.11 12.82 -1.76
CA MET A 319 -3.05 14.25 -1.45
C MET A 319 -4.08 15.01 -2.30
N PRO A 320 -5.03 15.73 -1.68
CA PRO A 320 -6.01 16.52 -2.41
C PRO A 320 -5.37 17.80 -2.95
N MET A 321 -5.85 18.27 -4.11
CA MET A 321 -5.45 19.56 -4.69
C MET A 321 -5.65 20.71 -3.71
N THR A 322 -6.75 20.68 -2.95
CA THR A 322 -7.06 21.72 -1.97
C THR A 322 -6.01 21.85 -0.87
N ALA A 323 -5.36 20.76 -0.47
CA ALA A 323 -4.27 20.83 0.52
C ALA A 323 -2.99 21.44 -0.05
N TYR A 324 -2.75 21.31 -1.36
CA TYR A 324 -1.61 21.96 -2.02
C TYR A 324 -1.85 23.45 -2.25
N LEU A 325 -3.09 23.81 -2.58
CA LEU A 325 -3.48 25.20 -2.85
C LEU A 325 -3.77 26.01 -1.58
N SER A 326 -4.11 25.35 -0.46
CA SER A 326 -4.28 26.03 0.82
C SER A 326 -2.95 26.61 1.27
N ASN A 327 -2.86 27.94 1.34
CA ASN A 327 -1.75 28.68 1.94
C ASN A 327 -1.72 28.59 3.48
N SER A 328 -2.29 27.54 4.05
CA SER A 328 -2.15 27.25 5.47
C SER A 328 -0.74 26.71 5.74
N THR A 329 0.27 27.53 5.50
CA THR A 329 1.44 27.51 6.36
C THR A 329 0.91 27.94 7.72
N SER A 330 0.88 27.02 8.67
CA SER A 330 0.95 27.46 10.07
C SER A 330 2.35 28.04 10.18
N ASP A 331 2.51 29.31 9.79
CA ASP A 331 3.78 29.99 10.00
C ASP A 331 4.09 29.84 11.48
N PRO A 332 5.27 29.31 11.83
CA PRO A 332 5.61 29.15 13.23
C PRO A 332 5.46 30.52 13.90
N GLN A 333 4.85 30.58 15.09
CA GLN A 333 4.83 31.83 15.85
C GLN A 333 6.24 32.42 15.89
N ASP A 334 6.36 33.73 15.72
CA ASP A 334 7.67 34.41 15.61
C ASP A 334 8.61 34.03 16.77
N ASP A 335 8.06 33.89 17.99
CA ASP A 335 8.79 33.43 19.18
C ASP A 335 9.43 32.04 19.03
N VAL A 336 8.76 31.12 18.32
CA VAL A 336 9.29 29.77 18.05
C VAL A 336 10.37 29.82 16.98
N ILE A 337 10.22 30.69 15.97
CA ILE A 337 11.26 30.90 14.96
C ILE A 337 12.52 31.41 15.65
N ASP A 338 12.39 32.35 16.59
CA ASP A 338 13.54 32.95 17.25
C ASP A 338 14.33 32.00 18.15
N ALA A 339 13.69 30.97 18.69
CA ALA A 339 14.35 29.89 19.42
C ALA A 339 15.14 28.92 18.51
N LEU A 340 14.95 28.95 17.19
CA LEU A 340 15.65 28.08 16.24
C LEU A 340 17.08 28.57 15.96
N SER A 341 17.99 27.62 15.76
CA SER A 341 19.34 27.91 15.26
C SER A 341 19.30 28.55 13.86
N PRO A 342 20.35 29.28 13.44
CA PRO A 342 20.41 29.88 12.10
C PRO A 342 20.24 28.87 10.96
N VAL A 343 20.68 27.63 11.15
CA VAL A 343 20.52 26.55 10.16
C VAL A 343 19.07 26.08 10.11
N GLU A 344 18.43 25.88 11.25
CA GLU A 344 17.01 25.49 11.31
C GLU A 344 16.10 26.57 10.72
N LYS A 345 16.35 27.86 11.00
CA LYS A 345 15.63 28.99 10.36
C LYS A 345 15.71 28.89 8.83
N LYS A 346 16.91 28.67 8.28
CA LYS A 346 17.11 28.49 6.83
C LYS A 346 16.39 27.25 6.29
N LEU A 347 16.38 26.14 7.02
CA LEU A 347 15.70 24.91 6.59
C LEU A 347 14.17 25.09 6.58
N CYS A 348 13.61 25.78 7.59
CA CYS A 348 12.19 26.12 7.65
C CYS A 348 11.75 27.02 6.47
N GLN A 349 12.60 27.96 6.06
CA GLN A 349 12.35 28.81 4.89
C GLN A 349 12.52 28.05 3.57
N HIS A 350 13.44 27.08 3.53
CA HIS A 350 13.76 26.34 2.32
C HIS A 350 12.70 25.29 1.94
N PHE A 351 12.10 24.62 2.93
CA PHE A 351 11.09 23.59 2.69
C PHE A 351 9.67 24.12 2.85
N ARG A 352 8.84 23.91 1.83
CA ARG A 352 7.40 24.16 1.97
C ARG A 352 6.74 23.00 2.71
N ARG A 353 6.05 23.28 3.81
CA ARG A 353 5.27 22.31 4.57
C ARG A 353 3.80 22.31 4.14
N ILE A 354 3.25 21.12 3.90
CA ILE A 354 1.84 20.89 3.58
C ILE A 354 1.25 19.91 4.59
N GLU A 355 0.04 20.18 5.06
CA GLU A 355 -0.70 19.27 5.93
C GLU A 355 -1.73 18.44 5.15
N ILE A 356 -1.61 17.12 5.20
CA ILE A 356 -2.60 16.21 4.61
C ILE A 356 -3.31 15.40 5.70
N ARG A 357 -4.50 14.87 5.37
CA ARG A 357 -5.27 14.03 6.28
C ARG A 357 -4.77 12.58 6.26
N GLY A 358 -4.21 12.13 7.37
CA GLY A 358 -3.80 10.75 7.62
C GLY A 358 -4.94 9.85 8.09
N LYS A 359 -4.59 8.62 8.49
CA LYS A 359 -5.55 7.67 9.08
C LYS A 359 -6.16 8.26 10.36
N ARG A 360 -7.45 7.94 10.59
CA ARG A 360 -8.22 8.40 11.77
C ARG A 360 -8.26 9.93 11.92
N GLY A 361 -8.09 10.68 10.84
CA GLY A 361 -8.16 12.14 10.85
C GLY A 361 -6.93 12.86 11.38
N ARG A 362 -5.83 12.15 11.70
CA ARG A 362 -4.58 12.80 12.12
C ARG A 362 -4.03 13.69 11.00
N LYS A 363 -3.54 14.88 11.35
CA LYS A 363 -2.77 15.73 10.44
C LYS A 363 -1.40 15.12 10.18
N VAL A 364 -0.96 15.16 8.93
CA VAL A 364 0.29 14.54 8.46
C VAL A 364 1.07 15.59 7.68
N PRO A 365 2.19 16.10 8.22
CA PRO A 365 3.03 17.03 7.48
C PRO A 365 3.80 16.34 6.35
N VAL A 366 3.90 17.02 5.22
CA VAL A 366 4.70 16.67 4.05
C VAL A 366 5.56 17.89 3.69
N LEU A 367 6.86 17.69 3.62
CA LEU A 367 7.84 18.69 3.21
C LEU A 367 8.11 18.57 1.71
N LEU A 368 8.20 19.71 1.04
CA LEU A 368 8.54 19.83 -0.37
C LEU A 368 9.82 20.64 -0.53
N THR A 369 10.73 20.13 -1.35
CA THR A 369 11.89 20.92 -1.81
C THR A 369 11.44 21.97 -2.83
N PRO A 370 12.21 23.04 -3.07
CA PRO A 370 11.90 24.01 -4.11
C PRO A 370 11.73 23.36 -5.50
N ALA A 371 12.58 22.38 -5.83
CA ALA A 371 12.48 21.64 -7.09
C ALA A 371 11.16 20.86 -7.21
N MET A 372 10.72 20.20 -6.13
CA MET A 372 9.42 19.52 -6.09
C MET A 372 8.27 20.51 -6.22
N GLN A 373 8.36 21.67 -5.56
CA GLN A 373 7.35 22.72 -5.63
C GLN A 373 7.21 23.27 -7.05
N HIS A 374 8.31 23.65 -7.71
CA HIS A 374 8.29 24.10 -9.10
C HIS A 374 7.67 23.06 -10.05
N ALA A 375 8.00 21.77 -9.88
CA ALA A 375 7.39 20.70 -10.67
C ALA A 375 5.86 20.60 -10.40
N LEU A 376 5.44 20.70 -9.13
CA LEU A 376 4.02 20.65 -8.76
C LEU A 376 3.23 21.87 -9.26
N ASP A 377 3.84 23.05 -9.26
CA ASP A 377 3.24 24.27 -9.81
C ASP A 377 3.03 24.15 -11.33
N LEU A 378 4.04 23.64 -12.05
CA LEU A 378 3.93 23.35 -13.48
C LEU A 378 2.88 22.27 -13.78
N LEU A 379 2.84 21.19 -13.00
CA LEU A 379 1.82 20.15 -13.13
C LEU A 379 0.41 20.69 -12.87
N THR A 380 0.27 21.63 -11.94
CA THR A 380 -1.00 22.26 -11.58
C THR A 380 -1.47 23.20 -12.69
N SER A 381 -0.58 24.04 -13.25
CA SER A 381 -0.93 24.96 -14.34
C SER A 381 -1.33 24.23 -15.61
N LYS A 382 -0.60 23.18 -16.00
CA LYS A 382 -0.86 22.40 -17.23
C LYS A 382 -1.87 21.26 -17.09
N ARG A 383 -2.52 21.14 -15.93
CA ARG A 383 -3.40 20.03 -15.55
C ARG A 383 -4.54 19.79 -16.54
N GLN A 384 -5.29 20.84 -16.88
CA GLN A 384 -6.47 20.72 -17.75
C GLN A 384 -6.07 20.47 -19.21
N GLU A 385 -5.06 21.18 -19.70
CA GLU A 385 -4.47 21.00 -21.04
C GLU A 385 -3.99 19.55 -21.26
N CYS A 386 -3.48 18.90 -20.20
CA CYS A 386 -3.02 17.51 -20.26
C CYS A 386 -4.14 16.46 -20.05
N GLY A 387 -5.41 16.87 -20.10
CA GLY A 387 -6.56 15.95 -20.10
C GLY A 387 -6.92 15.37 -18.74
N VAL A 388 -6.55 16.04 -17.63
CA VAL A 388 -7.02 15.66 -16.29
C VAL A 388 -8.41 16.27 -16.04
N PRO A 389 -9.44 15.46 -15.72
CA PRO A 389 -10.78 15.98 -15.46
C PRO A 389 -10.84 16.96 -14.28
N LYS A 390 -11.70 17.99 -14.36
CA LYS A 390 -11.88 18.99 -13.29
C LYS A 390 -12.38 18.37 -11.99
N GLU A 391 -13.15 17.28 -12.09
CA GLU A 391 -13.71 16.54 -10.96
C GLU A 391 -12.65 15.68 -10.24
N ASN A 392 -11.48 15.48 -10.85
CA ASN A 392 -10.40 14.75 -10.19
C ASN A 392 -9.74 15.64 -9.13
N ARG A 393 -10.05 15.36 -7.86
CA ARG A 393 -9.56 16.11 -6.69
C ARG A 393 -8.10 15.85 -6.29
N TYR A 394 -7.41 14.88 -6.89
CA TYR A 394 -6.08 14.46 -6.43
C TYR A 394 -4.97 15.29 -7.05
N LEU A 395 -3.96 15.69 -6.27
CA LEU A 395 -2.76 16.36 -6.79
C LEU A 395 -2.06 15.48 -7.84
N PHE A 396 -1.72 14.25 -7.45
CA PHE A 396 -1.11 13.25 -8.32
C PHE A 396 -2.16 12.46 -9.12
N ALA A 397 -2.93 13.17 -9.94
CA ALA A 397 -4.00 12.61 -10.75
C ALA A 397 -3.50 11.76 -11.94
N ARG A 398 -4.42 11.05 -12.56
CA ARG A 398 -4.20 10.36 -13.84
C ARG A 398 -4.98 11.09 -14.94
N PRO A 399 -4.37 11.36 -16.11
CA PRO A 399 -5.11 11.87 -17.25
C PRO A 399 -6.27 10.94 -17.63
N SER A 400 -7.38 11.54 -18.06
CA SER A 400 -8.60 10.86 -18.49
C SER A 400 -9.21 9.88 -17.45
N ALA A 401 -8.91 10.07 -16.15
CA ALA A 401 -9.44 9.26 -15.07
C ALA A 401 -9.70 10.09 -13.80
N PHE A 402 -10.63 9.63 -12.97
CA PHE A 402 -10.98 10.24 -11.68
C PHE A 402 -10.15 9.68 -10.50
N THR A 403 -9.04 9.02 -10.79
CA THR A 403 -8.19 8.33 -9.80
C THR A 403 -6.81 8.96 -9.73
N CYS A 404 -6.10 8.74 -8.62
CA CYS A 404 -4.70 9.10 -8.48
C CYS A 404 -3.76 8.00 -8.99
N LEU A 405 -2.51 8.38 -9.22
CA LEU A 405 -1.41 7.43 -9.40
C LEU A 405 -1.15 6.66 -8.11
N ARG A 406 -0.71 5.41 -8.24
CA ARG A 406 -0.32 4.59 -7.09
C ARG A 406 1.17 4.76 -6.83
N GLY A 407 1.51 5.44 -5.74
CA GLY A 407 2.91 5.70 -5.37
C GLY A 407 3.74 4.43 -5.20
N SER A 408 3.15 3.31 -4.76
CA SER A 408 3.85 2.01 -4.68
C SER A 408 4.28 1.49 -6.05
N ASP A 409 3.47 1.74 -7.07
CA ASP A 409 3.76 1.28 -8.45
C ASP A 409 4.78 2.22 -9.10
N CYS A 410 4.75 3.52 -8.78
CA CYS A 410 5.74 4.50 -9.23
C CYS A 410 7.14 4.20 -8.63
N LEU A 411 7.21 3.99 -7.32
CA LEU A 411 8.45 3.57 -6.64
C LEU A 411 9.02 2.29 -7.26
N ARG A 412 8.19 1.25 -7.43
CA ARG A 412 8.64 -0.02 -8.03
C ARG A 412 9.14 0.16 -9.46
N HIS A 413 8.50 1.03 -10.24
CA HIS A 413 8.91 1.31 -11.61
C HIS A 413 10.30 1.96 -11.63
N PHE A 414 10.48 3.06 -10.88
CA PHE A 414 11.76 3.79 -10.88
C PHE A 414 12.89 2.99 -10.23
N ALA A 415 12.61 2.24 -9.17
CA ALA A 415 13.60 1.34 -8.57
C ALA A 415 14.19 0.35 -9.57
N LYS A 416 13.39 -0.14 -10.53
CA LYS A 416 13.85 -1.10 -11.54
C LYS A 416 14.67 -0.48 -12.66
N ILE A 417 14.45 0.80 -12.98
CA ILE A 417 15.08 1.46 -14.12
C ILE A 417 16.18 2.45 -13.71
N CYS A 418 16.35 2.74 -12.42
CA CYS A 418 17.37 3.67 -11.94
C CYS A 418 18.78 3.04 -11.85
N GLY A 419 18.92 1.73 -12.08
CA GLY A 419 20.22 1.04 -11.97
C GLY A 419 20.62 0.65 -10.54
N ALA A 420 19.68 0.65 -9.59
CA ALA A 420 19.91 0.13 -8.25
C ALA A 420 20.29 -1.37 -8.28
N LYS A 421 21.21 -1.79 -7.40
CA LYS A 421 21.65 -3.19 -7.29
C LYS A 421 20.53 -4.09 -6.80
N SER A 422 19.72 -3.59 -5.88
CA SER A 422 18.60 -4.30 -5.26
C SER A 422 17.28 -3.52 -5.37
N PRO A 423 16.67 -3.44 -6.58
CA PRO A 423 15.40 -2.72 -6.79
C PRO A 423 14.26 -3.14 -5.86
N GLU A 424 14.18 -4.43 -5.54
CA GLU A 424 13.15 -5.01 -4.65
C GLU A 424 13.29 -4.53 -3.19
N SER A 425 14.40 -3.88 -2.83
CA SER A 425 14.61 -3.24 -1.54
C SER A 425 13.99 -1.84 -1.45
N LEU A 426 13.79 -1.16 -2.59
CA LEU A 426 13.34 0.23 -2.68
C LEU A 426 11.81 0.36 -2.63
N THR A 427 11.21 -0.12 -1.55
CA THR A 427 9.75 -0.04 -1.32
C THR A 427 9.43 0.91 -0.17
N SER A 428 8.28 1.60 -0.22
CA SER A 428 7.86 2.54 0.85
C SER A 428 7.85 1.93 2.27
N THR A 429 7.67 0.61 2.40
CA THR A 429 7.78 -0.07 3.71
C THR A 429 9.22 -0.28 4.13
N LYS A 430 10.11 -0.75 3.23
CA LYS A 430 11.53 -0.96 3.52
C LYS A 430 12.27 0.37 3.73
N LEU A 431 11.94 1.40 2.96
CA LEU A 431 12.47 2.76 3.13
C LEU A 431 12.08 3.39 4.48
N ARG A 432 10.90 3.06 5.02
CA ARG A 432 10.54 3.47 6.39
C ARG A 432 11.30 2.69 7.44
N LYS A 433 11.43 1.37 7.24
CA LYS A 433 12.28 0.51 8.09
C LYS A 433 13.71 1.05 8.20
N GLN A 434 14.27 1.52 7.09
CA GLN A 434 15.56 2.22 7.04
C GLN A 434 15.67 3.34 8.05
N THR A 435 14.68 4.23 8.07
CA THR A 435 14.75 5.45 8.86
C THR A 435 14.83 5.13 10.33
N GLY A 436 14.09 4.13 10.82
CA GLY A 436 14.22 3.72 12.21
C GLY A 436 15.46 2.87 12.51
N THR A 437 16.08 2.22 11.51
CA THR A 437 17.43 1.65 11.66
C THR A 437 18.48 2.76 11.78
N LEU A 438 18.40 3.78 10.92
CA LEU A 438 19.32 4.92 10.94
C LEU A 438 19.18 5.75 12.23
N SER A 439 17.96 5.92 12.74
CA SER A 439 17.76 6.62 14.02
C SER A 439 18.44 5.94 15.20
N GLN A 440 18.66 4.62 15.13
CA GLN A 440 19.42 3.88 16.13
C GLN A 440 20.93 4.02 15.95
N VAL A 441 21.40 4.00 14.69
CA VAL A 441 22.81 4.27 14.38
C VAL A 441 23.20 5.68 14.82
N LEU A 442 22.29 6.66 14.64
CA LEU A 442 22.47 8.05 15.07
C LEU A 442 22.23 8.26 16.57
N ASN A 443 21.94 7.19 17.33
CA ASN A 443 21.70 7.22 18.78
C ASN A 443 20.71 8.31 19.25
N LEU A 444 19.62 8.50 18.50
CA LEU A 444 18.61 9.51 18.86
C LEU A 444 17.98 9.21 20.23
N SER A 445 17.79 10.25 21.03
CA SER A 445 17.09 10.18 22.31
C SER A 445 15.63 9.74 22.13
N ASN A 446 14.99 9.29 23.22
CA ASN A 446 13.58 8.85 23.15
C ASN A 446 12.64 9.97 22.66
N THR A 447 12.91 11.22 23.03
CA THR A 447 12.14 12.40 22.59
C THR A 447 12.30 12.66 21.10
N GLU A 448 13.53 12.60 20.57
CA GLU A 448 13.80 12.74 19.13
C GLU A 448 13.21 11.58 18.32
N LEU A 449 13.27 10.35 18.85
CA LEU A 449 12.64 9.18 18.25
C LEU A 449 11.12 9.32 18.18
N ASP A 450 10.49 9.88 19.23
CA ASP A 450 9.05 10.13 19.25
C ASP A 450 8.66 11.20 18.23
N GLN A 451 9.42 12.30 18.13
CA GLN A 451 9.23 13.33 17.10
C GLN A 451 9.37 12.77 15.67
N LEU A 452 10.40 11.94 15.43
CA LEU A 452 10.61 11.27 14.15
C LEU A 452 9.48 10.29 13.84
N ALA A 453 9.00 9.53 14.84
CA ALA A 453 7.91 8.57 14.65
C ALA A 453 6.59 9.27 14.28
N ASP A 454 6.29 10.40 14.92
CA ASP A 454 5.14 11.25 14.58
C ASP A 454 5.29 11.83 13.18
N PHE A 455 6.49 12.32 12.83
CA PHE A 455 6.80 12.74 11.47
C PHE A 455 6.76 11.60 10.44
N LEU A 456 6.91 10.33 10.81
CA LEU A 456 6.72 9.21 9.88
C LEU A 456 5.27 8.67 9.91
N GLY A 457 4.45 9.16 10.85
CA GLY A 457 3.04 8.78 11.01
C GLY A 457 2.88 7.38 11.57
N HIS A 458 3.80 6.94 12.41
CA HIS A 458 3.79 5.65 13.09
C HIS A 458 3.02 5.72 14.42
N ASP A 459 2.71 4.54 14.97
CA ASP A 459 2.29 4.42 16.36
C ASP A 459 3.56 4.16 17.19
N ILE A 460 3.77 4.92 18.26
CA ILE A 460 4.97 4.87 19.12
C ILE A 460 5.24 3.43 19.61
N ARG A 461 4.20 2.62 19.84
CA ARG A 461 4.35 1.22 20.28
C ARG A 461 4.87 0.31 19.17
N VAL A 462 4.43 0.54 17.94
CA VAL A 462 4.98 -0.13 16.74
C VAL A 462 6.41 0.33 16.51
N HIS A 463 6.79 1.53 16.94
CA HIS A 463 8.16 2.00 16.79
C HIS A 463 9.14 1.22 17.69
N ARG A 464 8.82 1.10 18.99
CA ARG A 464 9.67 0.43 19.99
C ARG A 464 9.85 -1.08 19.75
N GLN A 465 8.86 -1.77 19.18
CA GLN A 465 8.92 -3.21 18.91
C GLN A 465 9.53 -3.58 17.54
N PHE A 466 9.39 -2.73 16.51
CA PHE A 466 9.75 -3.10 15.13
C PHE A 466 11.05 -2.48 14.62
N TYR A 467 11.52 -1.39 15.23
CA TYR A 467 12.75 -0.74 14.80
C TYR A 467 13.97 -1.10 15.60
N ARG A 468 13.86 -1.77 16.75
CA ARG A 468 15.01 -2.46 17.36
C ARG A 468 15.70 -3.25 16.25
N LEU A 469 16.87 -2.78 15.84
CA LEU A 469 17.80 -3.53 14.99
C LEU A 469 17.74 -4.98 15.47
N PRO A 470 17.67 -5.98 14.59
CA PRO A 470 18.07 -7.33 15.00
C PRO A 470 19.39 -7.15 15.75
N GLU A 471 19.47 -7.73 16.93
CA GLU A 471 20.46 -7.52 18.00
C GLU A 471 21.93 -7.73 17.57
N GLY A 472 22.22 -7.91 16.28
CA GLY A 472 23.40 -8.58 15.76
C GLY A 472 24.62 -7.73 15.42
N THR A 473 24.66 -6.41 15.61
CA THR A 473 25.93 -5.67 15.36
C THR A 473 26.28 -4.65 16.41
N LEU A 474 25.43 -3.64 16.70
CA LEU A 474 25.71 -2.69 17.79
C LEU A 474 25.53 -3.34 19.16
N GLN A 475 24.45 -4.09 19.35
CA GLN A 475 24.22 -4.85 20.57
C GLN A 475 25.17 -6.05 20.64
N LEU A 476 25.48 -6.73 19.53
CA LEU A 476 26.58 -7.69 19.49
C LEU A 476 27.90 -7.04 19.92
N ALA A 477 28.34 -5.92 19.34
CA ALA A 477 29.57 -5.26 19.76
C ALA A 477 29.55 -4.83 21.23
N LYS A 478 28.45 -4.22 21.71
CA LYS A 478 28.28 -3.81 23.12
C LYS A 478 28.22 -5.00 24.09
N ILE A 479 27.52 -6.07 23.74
CA ILE A 479 27.43 -7.30 24.54
C ILE A 479 28.74 -8.09 24.45
N SER A 480 29.35 -8.21 23.28
CA SER A 480 30.67 -8.82 23.08
C SER A 480 31.72 -8.12 23.93
N LYS A 481 31.70 -6.78 24.05
CA LYS A 481 32.54 -6.06 25.00
C LYS A 481 32.33 -6.52 26.45
N VAL A 482 31.07 -6.67 26.90
CA VAL A 482 30.74 -7.18 28.25
C VAL A 482 31.17 -8.63 28.43
N LEU A 483 30.93 -9.48 27.43
CA LEU A 483 31.31 -10.90 27.44
C LEU A 483 32.84 -11.06 27.45
N LEU A 484 33.57 -10.25 26.69
CA LEU A 484 35.04 -10.16 26.72
C LEU A 484 35.55 -9.62 28.07
N ALA A 485 34.87 -8.64 28.67
CA ALA A 485 35.20 -8.15 30.02
C ALA A 485 35.05 -9.24 31.08
N LEU A 486 34.00 -10.04 30.95
CA LEU A 486 33.71 -11.19 31.81
C LEU A 486 34.76 -12.29 31.63
N GLU A 487 35.07 -12.66 30.38
CA GLU A 487 36.08 -13.67 30.05
C GLU A 487 37.48 -13.28 30.53
N LYS A 488 37.85 -12.00 30.41
CA LYS A 488 39.12 -11.46 30.90
C LYS A 488 39.13 -11.20 32.42
N GLY A 489 38.05 -11.48 33.15
CA GLY A 489 37.96 -11.25 34.60
C GLY A 489 37.93 -9.78 35.04
N ARG A 490 37.74 -8.85 34.10
CA ARG A 490 37.84 -7.38 34.31
C ARG A 490 36.48 -6.71 34.55
N LEU A 491 35.42 -7.48 34.79
CA LEU A 491 34.07 -6.96 34.95
C LEU A 491 33.96 -5.93 36.10
N GLY A 492 34.75 -6.10 37.17
CA GLY A 492 34.79 -5.18 38.31
C GLY A 492 35.22 -3.75 37.95
N GLU A 493 36.04 -3.57 36.90
CA GLU A 493 36.54 -2.26 36.43
C GLU A 493 35.46 -1.39 35.76
N PHE A 494 34.34 -2.01 35.40
CA PHE A 494 33.23 -1.36 34.69
C PHE A 494 31.98 -1.21 35.57
N LYS A 495 32.09 -1.43 36.89
CA LYS A 495 30.98 -1.24 37.83
C LYS A 495 30.51 0.21 37.82
N GLY A 496 29.23 0.43 37.51
CA GLY A 496 28.59 1.75 37.45
C GLY A 496 28.80 2.51 36.13
N LYS A 497 29.50 1.93 35.15
CA LYS A 497 29.70 2.52 33.82
C LYS A 497 28.61 2.07 32.84
N THR A 498 28.34 2.87 31.81
CA THR A 498 27.40 2.49 30.74
C THR A 498 28.06 1.59 29.71
N LEU A 499 27.28 0.90 28.88
CA LEU A 499 27.80 0.00 27.83
C LEU A 499 28.66 0.71 26.78
N ASP A 500 28.48 2.02 26.61
CA ASP A 500 29.28 2.85 25.70
C ASP A 500 30.68 3.16 26.27
N ASP A 501 30.81 3.12 27.60
CA ASP A 501 32.07 3.39 28.32
C ASP A 501 32.98 2.14 28.42
N ILE A 502 32.49 0.98 27.98
CA ILE A 502 33.27 -0.26 27.96
C ILE A 502 34.05 -0.29 26.66
N ASN A 503 35.36 -0.05 26.73
CA ASN A 503 36.26 -0.16 25.60
C ASN A 503 37.23 -1.32 25.81
N ILE A 504 36.98 -2.44 25.12
CA ILE A 504 37.81 -3.64 25.19
C ILE A 504 38.10 -4.05 23.75
N ASP A 505 39.36 -3.95 23.39
CA ASP A 505 39.86 -4.42 22.10
C ASP A 505 39.93 -5.97 22.11
N PRO A 506 39.36 -6.65 21.10
CA PRO A 506 39.53 -8.09 20.93
C PRO A 506 41.00 -8.53 20.77
N GLU A 507 41.90 -7.70 20.22
CA GLU A 507 43.28 -8.09 19.89
C GLU A 507 44.38 -7.59 20.85
N GLY A 508 44.02 -6.88 21.92
CA GLY A 508 44.95 -6.63 23.03
C GLY A 508 46.17 -5.76 22.71
N THR A 509 46.09 -4.82 21.76
CA THR A 509 47.17 -3.85 21.53
C THR A 509 46.71 -2.43 21.86
N ILE A 510 47.40 -1.76 22.78
CA ILE A 510 47.06 -0.41 23.25
C ILE A 510 47.47 0.62 22.19
N TYR A 511 46.50 1.37 21.65
CA TYR A 511 46.77 2.70 21.08
C TYR A 511 46.15 3.77 21.99
N LEU A 512 47.00 4.63 22.55
CA LEU A 512 46.56 5.91 23.12
C LEU A 512 45.97 6.74 21.98
N SER A 513 44.66 7.00 22.01
CA SER A 513 44.06 8.00 21.13
C SER A 513 43.54 9.17 21.96
N LEU A 514 44.27 10.27 21.89
CA LEU A 514 43.73 11.61 22.06
C LEU A 514 42.76 11.85 20.88
N LEU A 515 41.46 11.70 21.11
CA LEU A 515 40.45 12.15 20.15
C LEU A 515 39.37 12.97 20.86
N SER A 516 39.33 14.25 20.48
CA SER A 516 38.34 15.26 20.85
C SER A 516 36.93 14.90 20.37
N PRO A 517 35.87 15.39 21.03
CA PRO A 517 34.49 15.07 20.68
C PRO A 517 33.98 15.94 19.51
N PHE A 518 34.22 15.53 18.26
CA PHE A 518 33.58 16.15 17.09
C PHE A 518 33.32 15.14 15.96
N GLU A 519 32.57 14.08 16.24
CA GLU A 519 32.01 13.19 15.21
C GLU A 519 30.49 13.06 15.35
N GLY A 520 29.80 14.20 15.45
CA GLY A 520 28.32 14.27 15.41
C GLY A 520 27.75 14.91 14.14
N ASN A 521 28.51 15.78 13.47
CA ASN A 521 27.96 16.66 12.43
C ASN A 521 28.18 16.20 10.99
N ALA A 522 29.06 15.22 10.74
CA ALA A 522 29.37 14.78 9.37
C ALA A 522 28.26 13.91 8.74
N LEU A 523 27.54 13.11 9.53
CA LEU A 523 26.51 12.20 9.02
C LEU A 523 25.19 12.89 8.64
N PHE A 524 24.89 14.04 9.26
CA PHE A 524 23.73 14.84 8.87
C PHE A 524 23.90 15.42 7.46
N VAL A 525 25.12 15.81 7.11
CA VAL A 525 25.45 16.29 5.76
C VAL A 525 25.39 15.15 4.74
N ILE A 526 25.84 13.93 5.08
CA ILE A 526 25.88 12.80 4.14
C ILE A 526 24.49 12.25 3.77
N MET A 527 23.48 12.42 4.64
CA MET A 527 22.10 12.03 4.34
C MET A 527 21.31 13.05 3.52
N PHE A 528 21.76 14.31 3.46
CA PHE A 528 21.10 15.41 2.74
C PHE A 528 21.96 16.02 1.62
N SER A 529 23.17 15.52 1.37
CA SER A 529 24.16 16.04 0.41
C SER A 529 23.83 15.82 -1.07
N GLY A 530 22.72 15.15 -1.38
CA GLY A 530 22.23 14.99 -2.76
C GLY A 530 21.69 16.29 -3.38
N ASN A 531 21.34 17.30 -2.56
CA ASN A 531 20.58 18.47 -3.00
C ASN A 531 21.36 19.79 -3.01
N PHE A 532 22.67 19.79 -2.77
CA PHE A 532 23.47 21.01 -2.75
C PHE A 532 24.39 21.11 -3.96
N SER A 533 24.36 22.25 -4.65
CA SER A 533 25.29 22.57 -5.73
C SER A 533 26.73 22.64 -5.19
N PRO A 534 27.78 22.50 -6.04
CA PRO A 534 29.17 22.61 -5.59
C PRO A 534 29.46 23.88 -4.78
N CYS A 535 28.87 25.02 -5.17
CA CYS A 535 28.98 26.27 -4.41
C CYS A 535 28.33 26.22 -3.01
N GLN A 536 27.20 25.51 -2.87
CA GLN A 536 26.52 25.35 -1.57
C GLN A 536 27.28 24.42 -0.62
N LYS A 537 27.99 23.42 -1.16
CA LYS A 537 28.89 22.55 -0.38
C LYS A 537 30.09 23.33 0.16
N GLN A 538 30.64 24.24 -0.64
CA GLN A 538 31.78 25.08 -0.24
C GLN A 538 31.40 26.07 0.88
N MET A 539 30.18 26.63 0.86
CA MET A 539 29.71 27.54 1.92
C MET A 539 29.49 26.84 3.28
N ILE A 540 29.09 25.57 3.27
CA ILE A 540 28.90 24.78 4.50
C ILE A 540 30.26 24.41 5.12
N LEU A 541 31.26 24.12 4.29
CA LEU A 541 32.63 23.82 4.73
C LEU A 541 33.39 25.07 5.23
N ASN A 542 33.12 26.25 4.67
CA ASN A 542 33.82 27.48 5.06
C ASN A 542 33.34 28.08 6.39
N ASN A 543 32.15 27.71 6.90
CA ASN A 543 31.61 28.22 8.16
C ASN A 543 31.94 27.34 9.40
N THR A 544 32.71 26.27 9.25
CA THR A 544 33.21 25.44 10.36
C THR A 544 34.59 25.87 10.87
N HIS A 545 35.18 26.93 10.31
CA HIS A 545 36.43 27.51 10.79
C HIS A 545 36.23 28.97 11.19
N SER A 546 36.13 29.22 12.50
CA SER A 546 36.51 30.50 13.10
C SER A 546 37.79 30.30 13.91
N PRO A 547 38.80 31.19 13.81
CA PRO A 547 40.04 31.08 14.57
C PRO A 547 39.85 31.65 15.98
N SER A 548 40.25 30.89 17.00
CA SER A 548 40.34 31.34 18.40
C SER A 548 41.57 32.24 18.62
N PRO A 549 41.49 33.31 19.43
CA PRO A 549 42.61 34.22 19.69
C PRO A 549 43.57 33.67 20.75
N LEU A 550 44.88 33.80 20.48
CA LEU A 550 45.98 33.53 21.42
C LEU A 550 46.04 34.64 22.48
N TYR A 551 45.90 34.28 23.76
CA TYR A 551 46.36 35.10 24.89
C TYR A 551 47.76 34.62 25.30
N ARG A 552 48.74 35.53 25.28
CA ARG A 552 50.05 35.40 25.94
C ARG A 552 49.90 35.96 27.35
N GLU A 553 50.36 35.22 28.36
CA GLU A 553 50.81 35.79 29.63
C GLU A 553 52.28 35.38 29.85
N CYS A 554 53.13 36.38 30.08
CA CYS A 554 54.42 36.21 30.73
C CYS A 554 54.21 36.51 32.22
N ALA A 555 54.59 35.56 33.07
CA ALA A 555 54.65 35.70 34.52
C ALA A 555 55.90 36.50 34.95
N PRO A 556 56.08 36.78 36.25
CA PRO A 556 56.69 35.76 37.12
C PRO A 556 55.77 35.18 38.19
#